data_AF-A0A942UXM5-F1
#
_entry.id   AF-A0A942UXM5-F1
#
_cell.length_a   1.000
_cell.length_b   1.000
_cell.length_c   1.000
_cell.angle_alpha   90.00
_cell.angle_beta   90.00
_cell.angle_gamma   90.00
#
_symmetry.space_group_name_H-M   'P 1'
#
loop_
_entity.id
_entity.type
_entity.pdbx_description
1 polymer ?
#
loop_
_entity_poly.entity_id
_entity_poly.type
_entity_poly.pdbx_seq_one_letter_code
_entity_poly.pdbx_strand_id
1 'polypeptide(L)'
;MEKRRWYDQHRETRLALSLLKNLHRTIQDKLSEDIINVASAIKTVHRENDTAPLSIGLERVLGLYQTNKCRRWYDKTPNLSVAIKTISTLPESDYENIMEGICMSLKKED
;
A
#
# COMPACT_ATOMS: atom_id res chain seq x y z
N MET A 1 5.17 15.81 -16.82
CA MET A 1 4.80 14.42 -16.44
C MET A 1 4.89 14.30 -14.94
N GLU A 2 3.76 14.20 -14.24
CA GLU A 2 3.78 13.89 -12.81
C GLU A 2 4.54 12.58 -12.61
N LYS A 3 5.58 12.58 -11.77
CA LYS A 3 6.25 11.36 -11.35
C LYS A 3 5.20 10.48 -10.66
N ARG A 4 4.70 9.50 -11.41
CA ARG A 4 3.78 8.46 -10.92
C ARG A 4 4.54 7.68 -9.85
N ARG A 5 3.85 7.30 -8.77
CA ARG A 5 4.46 6.34 -7.82
C ARG A 5 4.64 5.04 -8.58
N TRP A 6 5.68 4.28 -8.25
CA TRP A 6 6.02 3.04 -8.95
C TRP A 6 4.79 2.13 -9.12
N TYR A 7 3.94 2.07 -8.08
CA TYR A 7 2.76 1.22 -8.08
C TYR A 7 1.55 1.76 -8.87
N ASP A 8 1.59 2.97 -9.42
CA ASP A 8 0.47 3.50 -10.21
C ASP A 8 0.26 2.76 -11.52
N GLN A 9 1.29 2.02 -11.97
CA GLN A 9 1.21 1.21 -13.18
C GLN A 9 0.22 0.05 -13.02
N HIS A 10 0.05 -0.49 -11.80
CA HIS A 10 -0.81 -1.64 -11.52
C HIS A 10 -2.29 -1.25 -11.52
N ARG A 11 -3.12 -2.06 -12.17
CA ARG A 11 -4.56 -1.81 -12.31
C ARG A 11 -5.27 -2.02 -10.98
N GLU A 12 -4.87 -3.05 -10.26
CA GLU A 12 -5.39 -3.52 -8.98
C GLU A 12 -5.19 -2.44 -7.93
N THR A 13 -4.04 -1.76 -7.92
CA THR A 13 -3.79 -0.60 -7.07
C THR A 13 -4.77 0.54 -7.34
N ARG A 14 -5.03 0.89 -8.60
CA ARG A 14 -5.97 1.96 -8.94
C ARG A 14 -7.39 1.61 -8.50
N LEU A 15 -7.79 0.35 -8.68
CA LEU A 15 -9.09 -0.16 -8.25
C LEU A 15 -9.20 -0.16 -6.71
N ALA A 16 -8.25 -0.76 -6.00
CA ALA A 16 -8.22 -0.81 -4.54
C ALA A 16 -8.30 0.58 -3.93
N LEU A 17 -7.47 1.53 -4.42
CA LEU A 17 -7.51 2.91 -3.95
C LEU A 17 -8.83 3.61 -4.28
N SER A 18 -9.49 3.28 -5.40
CA SER A 18 -10.81 3.83 -5.72
C SER A 18 -11.90 3.30 -4.79
N LEU A 19 -11.87 2.01 -4.46
CA LEU A 19 -12.80 1.38 -3.51
C LEU A 19 -12.60 1.96 -2.10
N LEU A 20 -11.35 2.00 -1.64
CA LEU A 20 -10.96 2.61 -0.36
C LEU A 20 -11.45 4.05 -0.20
N LYS A 21 -11.39 4.84 -1.28
CA LYS A 21 -11.83 6.25 -1.27
C LYS A 21 -13.33 6.39 -0.95
N ASN A 22 -14.14 5.41 -1.32
CA ASN A 22 -15.59 5.44 -1.15
C ASN A 22 -16.04 4.91 0.22
N LEU A 23 -15.16 4.28 0.99
CA LEU A 23 -15.48 3.77 2.32
C LEU A 23 -15.59 4.90 3.35
N HIS A 24 -16.40 4.68 4.39
CA HIS A 24 -16.46 5.58 5.54
C HIS A 24 -15.11 5.66 6.26
N ARG A 25 -14.78 6.80 6.85
CA ARG A 25 -13.47 7.04 7.48
C ARG A 25 -13.12 6.02 8.56
N THR A 26 -14.10 5.64 9.37
CA THR A 26 -13.95 4.59 10.40
C THR A 26 -13.54 3.24 9.81
N ILE A 27 -14.05 2.89 8.62
CA ILE A 27 -13.68 1.64 7.93
C ILE A 27 -12.28 1.79 7.31
N GLN A 28 -11.98 2.95 6.71
CA GLN A 28 -10.63 3.23 6.20
C GLN A 28 -9.57 3.09 7.30
N ASP A 29 -9.85 3.58 8.50
CA ASP A 29 -8.92 3.48 9.63
C ASP A 29 -8.71 2.03 10.09
N LYS A 30 -9.79 1.26 10.27
CA LYS A 30 -9.68 -0.18 10.59
C LYS A 30 -8.89 -0.94 9.53
N LEU A 31 -9.23 -0.73 8.26
CA LEU A 31 -8.56 -1.43 7.17
C LEU A 31 -7.09 -1.01 7.03
N SER A 32 -6.75 0.22 7.43
CA SER A 32 -5.36 0.68 7.50
C SER A 32 -4.56 -0.10 8.54
N GLU A 33 -5.14 -0.36 9.71
CA GLU A 33 -4.51 -1.19 10.75
C GLU A 33 -4.32 -2.63 10.26
N ASP A 34 -5.33 -3.21 9.63
CA ASP A 34 -5.25 -4.56 9.05
C ASP A 34 -4.14 -4.67 7.98
N ILE A 35 -4.07 -3.68 7.07
CA ILE A 35 -3.00 -3.62 6.06
C ILE A 35 -1.61 -3.56 6.72
N ILE A 36 -1.45 -2.76 7.78
CA ILE A 36 -0.18 -2.66 8.51
C ILE A 36 0.17 -3.99 9.18
N ASN A 37 -0.81 -4.67 9.79
CA ASN A 37 -0.61 -5.97 10.42
C ASN A 37 -0.16 -7.03 9.41
N VAL A 38 -0.82 -7.09 8.25
CA VAL A 38 -0.42 -7.99 7.15
C VAL A 38 1.00 -7.67 6.68
N ALA A 39 1.32 -6.39 6.46
CA ALA A 39 2.65 -5.97 6.03
C ALA A 39 3.73 -6.34 7.06
N SER A 40 3.42 -6.24 8.35
CA SER A 40 4.32 -6.63 9.44
C SER A 40 4.57 -8.14 9.43
N ALA A 41 3.52 -8.94 9.31
CA ALA A 41 3.63 -10.40 9.22
C ALA A 41 4.50 -10.84 8.04
N ILE A 42 4.30 -10.25 6.86
CA ILE A 42 5.14 -10.51 5.67
C ILE A 42 6.60 -10.18 5.98
N LYS A 43 6.88 -9.00 6.55
CA LYS A 43 8.27 -8.60 6.90
C LYS A 43 8.92 -9.56 7.89
N THR A 44 8.17 -10.09 8.86
CA THR A 44 8.67 -11.10 9.79
C THR A 44 9.08 -12.38 9.05
N VAL A 45 8.22 -12.89 8.17
CA VAL A 45 8.50 -14.09 7.36
C VAL A 45 9.72 -13.89 6.47
N HIS A 46 9.85 -12.73 5.81
CA HIS A 46 11.01 -12.43 4.96
C HIS A 46 12.33 -12.34 5.74
N ARG A 47 12.30 -11.85 6.99
CA ARG A 47 13.47 -11.81 7.88
C ARG A 47 13.89 -13.19 8.33
N GLU A 48 12.94 -14.06 8.66
CA GLU A 48 13.23 -15.44 9.08
C GLU A 48 13.82 -16.27 7.94
N ASN A 49 13.42 -16.00 6.70
CA ASN A 49 13.86 -16.73 5.51
C ASN A 49 15.06 -16.09 4.79
N ASP A 50 15.58 -14.96 5.27
CA ASP A 50 16.68 -14.19 4.67
C ASP A 50 16.46 -13.88 3.15
N THR A 51 15.19 -13.73 2.77
CA THR A 51 14.73 -13.54 1.38
C THR A 51 14.50 -12.07 1.02
N ALA A 52 14.56 -11.17 2.01
CA ALA A 52 14.36 -9.76 1.78
C ALA A 52 15.53 -9.14 1.00
N PRO A 53 15.28 -8.40 -0.10
CA PRO A 53 16.32 -7.62 -0.74
C PRO A 53 16.83 -6.51 0.20
N LEU A 54 18.15 -6.29 0.19
CA LEU A 54 18.81 -5.25 1.01
C LEU A 54 18.37 -3.82 0.68
N SER A 55 17.74 -3.61 -0.48
CA SER A 55 17.27 -2.29 -0.93
C SER A 55 15.97 -2.42 -1.72
N ILE A 56 15.09 -1.42 -1.57
CA ILE A 56 13.85 -1.27 -2.32
C ILE A 56 14.04 -0.54 -3.67
N GLY A 57 15.27 -0.15 -3.99
CA GLY A 57 15.60 0.59 -5.21
C GLY A 57 15.37 2.11 -5.14
N LEU A 58 16.14 2.85 -5.94
CA LEU A 58 16.18 4.32 -5.92
C LEU A 58 14.81 4.96 -6.21
N GLU A 59 14.07 4.42 -7.17
CA GLU A 59 12.76 4.95 -7.56
C GLU A 59 11.77 4.92 -6.38
N ARG A 60 11.72 3.79 -5.65
CA ARG A 60 10.82 3.63 -4.51
C ARG A 60 11.23 4.52 -3.35
N VAL A 61 12.53 4.67 -3.08
CA VAL A 61 13.07 5.62 -2.08
C VAL A 61 12.65 7.07 -2.42
N LEU A 62 12.84 7.49 -3.68
CA LEU A 62 12.44 8.83 -4.12
C LEU A 62 10.92 9.03 -4.05
N GLY A 63 10.14 7.99 -4.36
CA GLY A 63 8.68 8.00 -4.23
C GLY A 63 8.22 8.19 -2.78
N LEU A 64 8.86 7.50 -1.83
CA LEU A 64 8.58 7.67 -0.40
C LEU A 64 8.93 9.08 0.09
N TYR A 65 10.09 9.61 -0.31
CA TYR A 65 10.48 10.99 0.02
C TYR A 65 9.46 12.01 -0.51
N GLN A 66 9.00 11.85 -1.75
CA GLN A 66 8.00 12.74 -2.35
C GLN A 66 6.62 12.61 -1.71
N THR A 67 6.33 11.47 -1.05
CA THR A 67 5.05 11.26 -0.35
C THR A 67 4.88 12.21 0.83
N ASN A 68 5.97 12.73 1.39
CA ASN A 68 5.90 13.76 2.44
C ASN A 68 5.27 15.08 1.96
N LYS A 69 5.07 15.25 0.65
CA LYS A 69 4.34 16.39 0.07
C LYS A 69 2.81 16.21 0.09
N CYS A 70 2.30 15.10 0.62
CA CYS A 70 0.88 14.80 0.81
C CYS A 70 -0.03 15.10 -0.39
N ARG A 71 0.45 14.79 -1.60
CA ARG A 71 -0.21 15.17 -2.85
C ARG A 71 -1.47 14.34 -3.15
N ARG A 72 -1.59 13.13 -2.60
CA ARG A 72 -2.72 12.23 -2.88
C ARG A 72 -3.81 12.36 -1.84
N TRP A 73 -5.03 11.99 -2.24
CA TRP A 73 -6.20 12.03 -1.36
C TRP A 73 -5.98 11.22 -0.08
N TYR A 74 -5.40 10.02 -0.19
CA TYR A 74 -5.14 9.13 0.94
C TYR A 74 -3.94 9.58 1.78
N ASP A 75 -3.04 10.43 1.26
CA ASP A 75 -1.94 10.97 2.06
C ASP A 75 -2.47 11.90 3.18
N LYS A 76 -3.68 12.45 2.99
CA LYS A 76 -4.38 13.32 3.96
C LYS A 76 -5.09 12.52 5.07
N THR A 77 -5.11 11.20 4.97
CA THR A 77 -5.63 10.29 5.98
C THR A 77 -4.43 9.64 6.68
N PRO A 78 -4.09 10.01 7.92
CA PRO A 78 -2.82 9.58 8.53
C PRO A 78 -2.59 8.08 8.52
N ASN A 79 -3.57 7.30 8.98
CA ASN A 79 -3.46 5.83 9.07
C ASN A 79 -3.33 5.19 7.69
N LEU A 80 -4.18 5.60 6.73
CA LEU A 80 -4.14 5.07 5.37
C LEU A 80 -2.86 5.45 4.63
N SER A 81 -2.36 6.68 4.83
CA SER A 81 -1.07 7.13 4.31
C SER A 81 0.06 6.23 4.81
N VAL A 82 0.09 5.93 6.11
CA VAL A 82 1.08 5.04 6.72
C VAL A 82 0.94 3.62 6.18
N ALA A 83 -0.28 3.09 6.10
CA ALA A 83 -0.55 1.75 5.58
C ALA A 83 -0.03 1.59 4.15
N ILE A 84 -0.42 2.48 3.23
CA ILE A 84 0.00 2.45 1.83
C ILE A 84 1.52 2.64 1.68
N LYS A 85 2.14 3.53 2.46
CA LYS A 85 3.61 3.66 2.51
C LYS A 85 4.25 2.34 2.93
N THR A 86 3.73 1.72 3.98
CA THR A 86 4.29 0.50 4.56
C THR A 86 4.30 -0.64 3.55
N ILE A 87 3.17 -0.92 2.90
CA ILE A 87 3.12 -1.98 1.88
C ILE A 87 3.94 -1.63 0.63
N SER A 88 4.09 -0.34 0.28
CA SER A 88 4.90 0.05 -0.87
C SER A 88 6.41 -0.19 -0.71
N THR A 89 6.85 -0.54 0.51
CA THR A 89 8.23 -0.99 0.80
C THR A 89 8.41 -2.51 0.66
N LEU A 90 7.33 -3.26 0.48
CA LEU A 90 7.41 -4.71 0.27
C LEU A 90 7.90 -5.04 -1.15
N PRO A 91 8.34 -6.28 -1.39
CA PRO A 91 8.50 -6.82 -2.73
C PRO A 91 7.25 -6.57 -3.59
N GLU A 92 7.45 -6.44 -4.90
CA GLU A 92 6.36 -6.11 -5.85
C GLU A 92 5.21 -7.11 -5.77
N SER A 93 5.52 -8.40 -5.74
CA SER A 93 4.54 -9.49 -5.64
C SER A 93 3.68 -9.38 -4.38
N ASP A 94 4.29 -9.09 -3.24
CA ASP A 94 3.57 -8.97 -1.96
C ASP A 94 2.64 -7.74 -1.97
N TYR A 95 3.13 -6.64 -2.54
CA TYR A 95 2.33 -5.44 -2.70
C TYR A 95 1.11 -5.68 -3.61
N GLU A 96 1.30 -6.33 -4.76
CA GLU A 96 0.23 -6.66 -5.70
C GLU A 96 -0.80 -7.60 -5.05
N ASN A 97 -0.33 -8.65 -4.37
CA ASN A 97 -1.20 -9.60 -3.65
C ASN A 97 -2.08 -8.90 -2.61
N ILE A 98 -1.53 -7.93 -1.86
CA ILE A 98 -2.32 -7.15 -0.89
C ILE A 98 -3.37 -6.30 -1.63
N MET A 99 -3.00 -5.62 -2.71
CA MET A 99 -3.93 -4.77 -3.47
C MET A 99 -5.06 -5.59 -4.11
N GLU A 100 -4.74 -6.77 -4.62
CA GLU A 100 -5.71 -7.71 -5.15
C GLU A 100 -6.63 -8.24 -4.05
N GLY A 101 -6.07 -8.61 -2.89
CA GLY A 101 -6.84 -9.02 -1.71
C GLY A 101 -7.83 -7.95 -1.25
N ILE A 102 -7.42 -6.67 -1.20
CA ILE A 102 -8.31 -5.55 -0.91
C ILE A 102 -9.43 -5.46 -1.94
N CYS A 103 -9.11 -5.57 -3.23
CA CYS A 103 -10.12 -5.57 -4.28
C CYS A 103 -11.12 -6.71 -4.13
N MET A 104 -10.66 -7.92 -3.81
CA MET A 104 -11.52 -9.09 -3.65
C MET A 104 -12.44 -8.98 -2.43
N SER A 105 -11.92 -8.49 -1.30
CA SER A 105 -12.69 -8.33 -0.07
C SER A 105 -13.79 -7.26 -0.23
N LEU A 106 -13.48 -6.14 -0.87
CA LEU A 106 -14.42 -5.02 -1.02
C LEU A 106 -15.42 -5.21 -2.18
N LYS A 107 -15.15 -6.11 -3.13
CA LYS A 107 -16.12 -6.47 -4.20
C LYS A 107 -17.14 -7.51 -3.77
N LYS A 108 -16.91 -8.21 -2.65
CA LYS A 108 -17.82 -9.24 -2.12
C LYS A 108 -18.94 -8.68 -1.23
N GLU A 109 -18.97 -7.37 -0.99
CA GLU A 109 -20.01 -6.70 -0.19
C GLU A 109 -21.20 -6.18 -1.03
N ASP A 110 -21.27 -6.51 -2.33
CA ASP A 110 -22.48 -6.39 -3.17
C ASP A 110 -23.22 -7.74 -3.26
#